data_AF-A0A174JMP7-F1
#
_entry.id   AF-A0A174JMP7-F1
#
_cell.length_a   1.000
_cell.length_b   1.000
_cell.length_c   1.000
_cell.angle_alpha   90.00
_cell.angle_beta   90.00
_cell.angle_gamma   90.00
#
_symmetry.space_group_name_H-M   'P 1'
#
loop_
_entity.id
_entity.type
_entity.pdbx_description
1 polymer ?
#
loop_
_entity_poly.entity_id
_entity_poly.type
_entity_poly.pdbx_seq_one_letter_code
_entity_poly.pdbx_strand_id
1 'polypeptide(L)'
;MEPLSSLHLLAEAVRKAGADIAPTYQEYIQLAFAIATDCGEAGRHDFLSLCSLSSKYDRRAADKLFSNALKTGRNDVHLGTAFHLAELCGVKIQHEAAPAIGTLGTQSSPLSSTSHTRAREEESASGIEPLSPLPTFDEHLHWPYPLNRIMSCGTSLAQYDVLLLGAITVLGASMGKHVRCSYGGKMMSPCLQTFVVALPASGKGVLSLVRLLAEPIHDEIREQVDESMACYRREKAKYDTLGKERGKTETPVMPLNKMFLISGNNTGTGILQNLMDSDGTGLICESEADTISTAIGSEYGHWSDTMRKAFDHDRLSYNRRTDHEYREVKKTYLSVLLSGTPSQVKPLIPTAENGLFSRQVFYYMPAIHHWQNQFDRNDSDLEDTFKALGMEWKDKLKNIVMNGIFTLHLTDGQKDEFNRLFSRLFVRSGLTNGNEMSSSVARLAINICRIMEVVAMLRAMEQGEITASPYVSPDPHTATDNLKDHIVSRWDLLIASDDFHAVLSLAESLYRHTTHILSFLPNTEVASRGNADRDALVDSMEEEFTRASFLQKAGEMGIKSETASTWLKRMQKHGLVENVDGKGNYRKPKV
;
A
#
# COMPACT_ATOMS: atom_id res chain seq x y z
N MET A 1 -29.79 -24.46 -10.65
CA MET A 1 -30.22 -24.72 -12.05
C MET A 1 -29.30 -25.81 -12.58
N GLU A 2 -29.82 -26.86 -13.23
CA GLU A 2 -28.92 -27.92 -13.74
C GLU A 2 -27.98 -27.34 -14.81
N PRO A 3 -26.66 -27.68 -14.80
CA PRO A 3 -25.67 -27.12 -15.72
C PRO A 3 -26.08 -27.23 -17.19
N LEU A 4 -26.72 -28.34 -17.56
CA LEU A 4 -27.18 -28.59 -18.93
C LEU A 4 -28.33 -27.64 -19.35
N SER A 5 -29.26 -27.34 -18.43
CA SER A 5 -30.35 -26.39 -18.69
C SER A 5 -29.83 -24.96 -18.84
N SER A 6 -28.84 -24.59 -18.02
CA SER A 6 -28.17 -23.29 -18.12
C SER A 6 -27.37 -23.16 -19.43
N LEU A 7 -26.67 -24.23 -19.85
CA LEU A 7 -25.97 -24.26 -21.14
C LEU A 7 -26.93 -24.12 -22.33
N HIS A 8 -28.11 -24.74 -22.28
CA HIS A 8 -29.08 -24.63 -23.36
C HIS A 8 -29.61 -23.18 -23.52
N LEU A 9 -29.92 -22.52 -22.39
CA LEU A 9 -30.34 -21.11 -22.36
C LEU A 9 -29.24 -20.18 -22.89
N LEU A 10 -27.99 -20.44 -22.52
CA LEU A 10 -26.82 -19.73 -23.04
C LEU A 10 -26.67 -19.92 -24.55
N ALA A 11 -26.74 -21.15 -25.04
CA ALA A 11 -26.61 -21.46 -26.47
C ALA A 11 -27.72 -20.79 -27.30
N GLU A 12 -28.94 -20.72 -26.76
CA GLU A 12 -30.05 -20.01 -27.41
C GLU A 12 -29.87 -18.49 -27.42
N ALA A 13 -29.44 -17.90 -26.29
CA ALA A 13 -29.19 -16.47 -26.20
C ALA A 13 -28.05 -16.02 -27.13
N VAL A 14 -26.96 -16.80 -27.18
CA VAL A 14 -25.82 -16.52 -28.07
C VAL A 14 -26.21 -16.66 -29.54
N ARG A 15 -26.99 -17.69 -29.89
CA ARG A 15 -27.52 -17.86 -31.25
C ARG A 15 -28.42 -16.69 -31.67
N LYS A 16 -29.27 -16.22 -30.76
CA LYS A 16 -30.14 -15.05 -31.00
C LYS A 16 -29.33 -13.76 -31.18
N ALA A 17 -28.23 -13.62 -30.46
CA ALA A 17 -27.31 -12.49 -30.59
C ALA A 17 -26.41 -12.58 -31.84
N GLY A 18 -26.27 -13.78 -32.44
CA GLY A 18 -25.37 -14.01 -33.57
C GLY A 18 -23.88 -13.79 -33.23
N ALA A 19 -23.51 -13.94 -31.96
CA ALA A 19 -22.18 -13.61 -31.47
C ALA A 19 -21.24 -14.82 -31.51
N ASP A 20 -20.04 -14.63 -32.08
CA ASP A 20 -18.93 -15.57 -31.93
C ASP A 20 -18.26 -15.32 -30.57
N ILE A 21 -18.61 -16.16 -29.58
CA ILE A 21 -18.11 -16.06 -28.20
C ILE A 21 -16.73 -16.70 -28.00
N ALA A 22 -16.14 -17.28 -29.06
CA ALA A 22 -14.81 -17.88 -29.01
C ALA A 22 -13.99 -17.59 -30.28
N PRO A 23 -13.70 -16.30 -30.57
CA PRO A 23 -13.03 -15.89 -31.80
C PRO A 23 -11.56 -16.34 -31.89
N THR A 24 -10.90 -16.62 -30.76
CA THR A 24 -9.53 -17.11 -30.70
C THR A 24 -9.44 -18.60 -30.38
N TYR A 25 -8.34 -19.25 -30.78
CA TYR A 25 -8.11 -20.66 -30.49
C TYR A 25 -8.05 -20.97 -28.97
N GLN A 26 -7.60 -20.00 -28.17
CA GLN A 26 -7.54 -20.14 -26.71
C GLN A 26 -8.94 -20.17 -26.07
N GLU A 27 -9.82 -19.24 -26.47
CA GLU A 27 -11.21 -19.21 -26.01
C GLU A 27 -11.99 -20.43 -26.51
N TYR A 28 -11.67 -20.88 -27.72
CA TYR A 28 -12.25 -22.09 -28.32
C TYR A 28 -11.93 -23.36 -27.51
N ILE A 29 -10.68 -23.48 -27.03
CA ILE A 29 -10.27 -24.53 -26.12
C ILE A 29 -10.98 -24.39 -24.76
N GLN A 30 -10.98 -23.18 -24.19
CA GLN A 30 -11.61 -22.93 -22.89
C GLN A 30 -13.12 -23.26 -22.90
N LEU A 31 -13.82 -22.90 -23.96
CA LEU A 31 -15.24 -23.20 -24.15
C LEU A 31 -15.49 -24.72 -24.21
N ALA A 32 -14.64 -25.47 -24.91
CA ALA A 32 -14.73 -26.93 -24.97
C ALA A 32 -14.52 -27.58 -23.60
N PHE A 33 -13.52 -27.14 -22.84
CA PHE A 33 -13.25 -27.66 -21.49
C PHE A 33 -14.31 -27.26 -20.46
N ALA A 34 -14.81 -26.02 -20.50
CA ALA A 34 -15.87 -25.54 -19.62
C ALA A 34 -17.14 -26.40 -19.74
N ILE A 35 -17.58 -26.65 -20.98
CA ILE A 35 -18.79 -27.41 -21.25
C ILE A 35 -18.58 -28.91 -21.00
N ALA A 36 -17.42 -29.46 -21.36
CA ALA A 36 -17.11 -30.86 -21.09
C ALA A 36 -17.04 -31.18 -19.59
N THR A 37 -16.52 -30.26 -18.78
CA THR A 37 -16.35 -30.44 -17.32
C THR A 37 -17.70 -30.48 -16.59
N ASP A 38 -18.60 -29.56 -16.92
CA ASP A 38 -19.85 -29.40 -16.14
C ASP A 38 -21.08 -30.07 -16.79
N CYS A 39 -21.07 -30.26 -18.12
CA CYS A 39 -22.20 -30.84 -18.86
C CYS A 39 -21.87 -32.20 -19.50
N GLY A 40 -20.61 -32.64 -19.45
CA GLY A 40 -20.18 -33.93 -20.02
C GLY A 40 -20.51 -34.08 -21.50
N GLU A 41 -20.72 -35.33 -21.93
CA GLU A 41 -21.07 -35.67 -23.32
C GLU A 41 -22.39 -35.01 -23.77
N ALA A 42 -23.32 -34.77 -22.83
CA ALA A 42 -24.61 -34.13 -23.12
C ALA A 42 -24.45 -32.67 -23.61
N GLY A 43 -23.36 -31.99 -23.23
CA GLY A 43 -23.06 -30.63 -23.69
C GLY A 43 -22.50 -30.54 -25.12
N ARG A 44 -22.18 -31.67 -25.78
CA ARG A 44 -21.53 -31.67 -27.11
C ARG A 44 -22.34 -30.92 -28.17
N HIS A 45 -23.66 -31.12 -28.17
CA HIS A 45 -24.53 -30.49 -29.16
C HIS A 45 -24.50 -28.95 -29.04
N ASP A 46 -24.60 -28.43 -27.82
CA ASP A 46 -24.60 -27.00 -27.57
C ASP A 46 -23.23 -26.38 -27.80
N PHE A 47 -22.14 -27.10 -27.48
CA PHE A 47 -20.77 -26.70 -27.86
C PHE A 47 -20.63 -26.55 -29.39
N LEU A 48 -21.02 -27.57 -30.16
CA LEU A 48 -20.96 -27.50 -31.63
C LEU A 48 -21.86 -26.39 -32.19
N SER A 49 -23.01 -26.15 -31.57
CA SER A 49 -23.89 -25.04 -31.93
C SER A 49 -23.25 -23.67 -31.68
N LEU A 50 -22.59 -23.48 -30.54
CA LEU A 50 -21.89 -22.24 -30.21
C LEU A 50 -20.72 -21.99 -31.17
N CYS A 51 -19.93 -23.02 -31.46
CA CYS A 51 -18.82 -22.93 -32.39
C CYS A 51 -19.25 -22.61 -33.83
N SER A 52 -20.47 -22.99 -34.23
CA SER A 52 -20.96 -22.80 -35.61
C SER A 52 -21.14 -21.33 -36.01
N LEU A 53 -21.13 -20.43 -35.03
CA LEU A 53 -21.21 -18.98 -35.25
C LEU A 53 -19.86 -18.37 -35.66
N SER A 54 -18.76 -19.12 -35.52
CA SER A 54 -17.44 -18.67 -35.96
C SER A 54 -17.23 -18.86 -37.47
N SER A 55 -16.64 -17.86 -38.12
CA SER A 55 -16.28 -17.92 -39.54
C SER A 55 -15.23 -18.99 -39.88
N LYS A 56 -14.52 -19.50 -38.87
CA LYS A 56 -13.46 -20.53 -39.00
C LYS A 56 -13.93 -21.93 -38.59
N TYR A 57 -15.25 -22.14 -38.43
CA TYR A 57 -15.80 -23.38 -37.89
C TYR A 57 -15.57 -24.59 -38.82
N ASP A 58 -14.88 -25.60 -38.28
CA ASP A 58 -14.83 -26.95 -38.85
C ASP A 58 -15.43 -27.94 -37.84
N ARG A 59 -16.57 -28.52 -38.22
CA ARG A 59 -17.30 -29.48 -37.39
C ARG A 59 -16.44 -30.67 -36.97
N ARG A 60 -15.58 -31.22 -37.85
CA ARG A 60 -14.74 -32.38 -37.51
C ARG A 60 -13.64 -32.02 -36.52
N ALA A 61 -13.07 -30.82 -36.64
CA ALA A 61 -12.07 -30.32 -35.70
C ALA A 61 -12.68 -30.03 -34.31
N ALA A 62 -13.87 -29.41 -34.29
CA ALA A 62 -14.64 -29.14 -33.09
C ALA A 62 -14.98 -30.42 -32.31
N ASP A 63 -15.50 -31.42 -33.03
CA ASP A 63 -15.91 -32.71 -32.46
C ASP A 63 -14.72 -33.48 -31.87
N LYS A 64 -13.57 -33.43 -32.55
CA LYS A 64 -12.32 -34.00 -32.05
C LYS A 64 -11.81 -33.27 -30.80
N LEU A 65 -11.89 -31.94 -30.78
CA LEU A 65 -11.50 -31.12 -29.63
C LEU A 65 -12.35 -31.44 -28.40
N PHE A 66 -13.67 -31.50 -28.56
CA PHE A 66 -14.59 -31.81 -27.46
C PHE A 66 -14.39 -33.22 -26.92
N SER A 67 -14.17 -34.20 -27.82
CA SER A 67 -13.83 -35.58 -27.44
C SER A 67 -12.52 -35.67 -26.66
N ASN A 68 -11.54 -34.80 -26.96
CA ASN A 68 -10.30 -34.73 -26.19
C ASN A 68 -10.52 -34.06 -24.83
N ALA A 69 -11.36 -33.02 -24.76
CA ALA A 69 -11.68 -32.33 -23.51
C ALA A 69 -12.35 -33.27 -22.50
N LEU A 70 -13.30 -34.11 -22.95
CA LEU A 70 -13.95 -35.13 -22.11
C LEU A 70 -13.00 -36.20 -21.58
N LYS A 71 -11.91 -36.50 -22.31
CA LYS A 71 -10.92 -37.51 -21.89
C LYS A 71 -9.85 -36.95 -20.97
N THR A 72 -9.44 -35.70 -21.19
CA THR A 72 -8.29 -35.11 -20.49
C THR A 72 -8.67 -34.40 -19.20
N GLY A 73 -9.86 -33.77 -19.14
CA GLY A 73 -10.39 -33.11 -17.93
C GLY A 73 -9.53 -31.94 -17.41
N ARG A 74 -10.12 -30.76 -17.22
CA ARG A 74 -9.47 -29.63 -16.54
C ARG A 74 -10.37 -29.15 -15.41
N ASN A 75 -10.04 -29.56 -14.17
CA ASN A 75 -10.83 -29.26 -12.96
C ASN A 75 -10.83 -27.77 -12.55
N ASP A 76 -10.19 -26.91 -13.34
CA ASP A 76 -10.05 -25.47 -13.13
C ASP A 76 -10.89 -24.62 -14.10
N VAL A 77 -11.60 -25.24 -15.06
CA VAL A 77 -12.42 -24.54 -16.07
C VAL A 77 -13.86 -25.07 -16.04
N HIS A 78 -14.79 -24.20 -15.64
CA HIS A 78 -16.21 -24.52 -15.43
C HIS A 78 -17.12 -23.74 -16.38
N LEU A 79 -18.39 -24.13 -16.46
CA LEU A 79 -19.42 -23.57 -17.33
C LEU A 79 -19.54 -22.04 -17.19
N GLY A 80 -19.23 -21.49 -16.02
CA GLY A 80 -19.14 -20.03 -15.80
C GLY A 80 -18.22 -19.31 -16.79
N THR A 81 -17.17 -19.96 -17.30
CA THR A 81 -16.31 -19.42 -18.36
C THR A 81 -17.09 -19.20 -19.67
N ALA A 82 -18.01 -20.10 -20.03
CA ALA A 82 -18.84 -19.93 -21.22
C ALA A 82 -19.82 -18.74 -21.09
N PHE A 83 -20.35 -18.53 -19.88
CA PHE A 83 -21.19 -17.36 -19.57
C PHE A 83 -20.40 -16.05 -19.60
N HIS A 84 -19.18 -16.05 -19.06
CA HIS A 84 -18.30 -14.90 -19.08
C HIS A 84 -17.91 -14.50 -20.52
N LEU A 85 -17.56 -15.48 -21.36
CA LEU A 85 -17.27 -15.25 -22.78
C LEU A 85 -18.48 -14.65 -23.51
N ALA A 86 -19.69 -15.12 -23.22
CA ALA A 86 -20.91 -14.57 -23.80
C ALA A 86 -21.23 -13.15 -23.30
N GLU A 87 -20.95 -12.85 -22.02
CA GLU A 87 -21.10 -11.52 -21.45
C GLU A 87 -20.13 -10.51 -22.07
N LEU A 88 -18.87 -10.91 -22.31
CA LEU A 88 -17.88 -10.09 -23.04
C LEU A 88 -18.35 -9.75 -24.46
N CYS A 89 -19.13 -10.63 -25.08
CA CYS A 89 -19.75 -10.41 -26.38
C CYS A 89 -21.13 -9.71 -26.30
N GLY A 90 -21.54 -9.24 -25.12
CA GLY A 90 -22.79 -8.48 -24.92
C GLY A 90 -24.08 -9.32 -24.90
N VAL A 91 -23.98 -10.64 -24.72
CA VAL A 91 -25.15 -11.55 -24.66
C VAL A 91 -25.75 -11.54 -23.26
N LYS A 92 -26.96 -10.99 -23.11
CA LYS A 92 -27.69 -10.93 -21.82
C LYS A 92 -28.69 -12.07 -21.69
N ILE A 93 -28.56 -12.88 -20.63
CA ILE A 93 -29.47 -13.99 -20.32
C ILE A 93 -30.44 -13.54 -19.22
N GLN A 94 -31.74 -13.52 -19.50
CA GLN A 94 -32.76 -13.15 -18.51
C GLN A 94 -33.01 -14.34 -17.57
N HIS A 95 -32.77 -14.18 -16.27
CA HIS A 95 -33.10 -15.17 -15.25
C HIS A 95 -34.46 -14.87 -14.62
N GLU A 96 -35.42 -15.79 -14.69
CA GLU A 96 -36.63 -15.77 -13.86
C GLU A 96 -36.31 -16.24 -12.43
N ALA A 97 -36.75 -15.48 -11.44
CA ALA A 97 -36.46 -15.66 -10.02
C ALA A 97 -37.45 -16.61 -9.32
N ALA A 98 -36.95 -17.42 -8.37
CA ALA A 98 -37.73 -18.13 -7.35
C ALA A 98 -37.12 -17.89 -5.94
N PRO A 99 -37.93 -17.96 -4.86
CA PRO A 99 -37.68 -17.22 -3.63
C PRO A 99 -36.76 -17.92 -2.61
N ALA A 100 -36.24 -17.08 -1.72
CA ALA A 100 -35.19 -17.28 -0.74
C ALA A 100 -35.37 -18.43 0.26
N ILE A 101 -34.25 -19.11 0.60
CA ILE A 101 -33.85 -19.54 1.95
C ILE A 101 -32.30 -19.57 2.00
N GLY A 102 -31.72 -18.83 2.93
CA GLY A 102 -30.54 -19.26 3.70
C GLY A 102 -29.12 -19.04 3.15
N THR A 103 -28.46 -18.02 3.71
CA THR A 103 -27.09 -18.08 4.30
C THR A 103 -25.88 -17.55 3.48
N LEU A 104 -25.18 -16.58 4.12
CA LEU A 104 -23.75 -16.21 4.09
C LEU A 104 -23.03 -15.93 2.75
N GLY A 105 -22.44 -14.73 2.63
CA GLY A 105 -21.19 -14.53 1.90
C GLY A 105 -21.12 -13.31 0.96
N THR A 106 -20.27 -12.35 1.34
CA THR A 106 -19.35 -11.58 0.48
C THR A 106 -19.69 -11.23 -0.98
N GLN A 107 -19.85 -9.91 -1.16
CA GLN A 107 -19.26 -9.01 -2.17
C GLN A 107 -19.49 -9.25 -3.67
N SER A 108 -20.33 -8.37 -4.20
CA SER A 108 -20.57 -7.96 -5.57
C SER A 108 -19.43 -7.10 -6.16
N SER A 109 -19.13 -7.37 -7.42
CA SER A 109 -18.51 -6.46 -8.39
C SER A 109 -19.53 -5.46 -8.98
N PRO A 110 -19.08 -4.37 -9.63
CA PRO A 110 -19.85 -3.16 -9.91
C PRO A 110 -20.48 -3.18 -11.31
N LEU A 111 -21.46 -2.30 -11.57
CA LEU A 111 -21.72 -1.72 -12.89
C LEU A 111 -22.55 -0.43 -12.77
N SER A 112 -22.15 0.57 -13.54
CA SER A 112 -22.63 1.94 -13.58
C SER A 112 -23.86 2.13 -14.48
N SER A 113 -24.78 2.99 -13.99
CA SER A 113 -25.57 4.04 -14.67
C SER A 113 -26.18 3.73 -16.05
N THR A 114 -27.48 3.96 -16.28
CA THR A 114 -28.11 5.28 -16.20
C THR A 114 -29.63 5.26 -15.99
N SER A 115 -30.07 6.17 -15.12
CA SER A 115 -31.28 7.02 -15.20
C SER A 115 -32.67 6.36 -15.12
N HIS A 116 -33.28 6.45 -13.94
CA HIS A 116 -34.50 7.24 -13.71
C HIS A 116 -34.83 7.35 -12.20
N THR A 117 -34.74 8.59 -11.71
CA THR A 117 -35.70 9.23 -10.80
C THR A 117 -35.80 8.76 -9.33
N ARG A 118 -35.15 9.56 -8.46
CA ARG A 118 -35.49 9.94 -7.07
C ARG A 118 -35.71 8.82 -6.04
N ALA A 119 -35.02 9.00 -4.91
CA ALA A 119 -35.14 8.30 -3.63
C ALA A 119 -34.34 6.99 -3.48
N ARG A 120 -33.01 7.03 -3.61
CA ARG A 120 -32.12 6.03 -2.98
C ARG A 120 -30.63 6.41 -2.86
N GLU A 121 -30.29 7.69 -2.74
CA GLU A 121 -28.88 8.12 -2.58
C GLU A 121 -28.47 8.42 -1.13
N GLU A 122 -29.40 8.49 -0.18
CA GLU A 122 -29.06 8.84 1.21
C GLU A 122 -28.60 7.65 2.08
N GLU A 123 -28.73 6.40 1.64
CA GLU A 123 -28.44 5.23 2.50
C GLU A 123 -27.05 4.57 2.27
N SER A 124 -26.31 4.89 1.21
CA SER A 124 -24.98 4.27 0.94
C SER A 124 -23.76 5.12 1.32
N ALA A 125 -23.94 6.42 1.54
CA ALA A 125 -22.86 7.34 1.95
C ALA A 125 -22.72 7.45 3.49
N SER A 126 -23.68 6.94 4.25
CA SER A 126 -23.88 7.22 5.68
C SER A 126 -22.82 6.67 6.65
N GLY A 127 -21.73 6.06 6.14
CA GLY A 127 -20.63 5.55 6.97
C GLY A 127 -19.21 5.77 6.43
N ILE A 128 -19.03 6.42 5.28
CA ILE A 128 -17.70 6.65 4.69
C ILE A 128 -17.19 8.06 5.00
N GLU A 129 -18.06 9.07 4.92
CA GLU A 129 -17.68 10.43 5.30
C GLU A 129 -17.69 10.59 6.83
N PRO A 130 -16.72 11.32 7.39
CA PRO A 130 -16.70 11.59 8.81
C PRO A 130 -17.85 12.53 9.19
N LEU A 131 -18.51 12.27 10.32
CA LEU A 131 -19.60 13.13 10.85
C LEU A 131 -19.17 14.57 11.15
N SER A 132 -17.87 14.79 11.34
CA SER A 132 -17.27 16.12 11.50
C SER A 132 -16.10 16.23 10.53
N PRO A 133 -15.89 17.42 9.91
CA PRO A 133 -14.82 17.58 8.95
C PRO A 133 -13.46 17.27 9.59
N LEU A 134 -12.65 16.48 8.90
CA LEU A 134 -11.28 16.22 9.31
C LEU A 134 -10.44 17.49 9.14
N PRO A 135 -9.41 17.68 9.99
CA PRO A 135 -8.59 18.89 9.92
C PRO A 135 -7.75 18.91 8.63
N THR A 136 -7.65 20.08 8.03
CA THR A 136 -6.57 20.39 7.07
C THR A 136 -5.33 20.88 7.82
N PHE A 137 -4.20 20.99 7.15
CA PHE A 137 -3.04 21.67 7.71
C PHE A 137 -3.26 23.19 7.79
N ASP A 138 -2.50 23.84 8.66
CA ASP A 138 -2.58 25.28 8.85
C ASP A 138 -2.00 26.01 7.62
N GLU A 139 -2.83 26.83 6.98
CA GLU A 139 -2.50 27.57 5.75
C GLU A 139 -1.48 28.70 6.00
N HIS A 140 -1.29 29.10 7.26
CA HIS A 140 -0.33 30.15 7.63
C HIS A 140 1.09 29.62 7.86
N LEU A 141 1.32 28.31 7.72
CA LEU A 141 2.65 27.73 7.86
C LEU A 141 3.56 28.11 6.68
N HIS A 142 4.74 28.62 7.01
CA HIS A 142 5.73 29.01 6.01
C HIS A 142 6.67 27.87 5.65
N TRP A 143 6.27 27.04 4.68
CA TRP A 143 7.13 25.96 4.18
C TRP A 143 8.36 26.49 3.42
N PRO A 144 9.38 25.65 3.19
CA PRO A 144 10.39 25.91 2.18
C PRO A 144 9.77 26.31 0.84
N TYR A 145 10.36 27.30 0.16
CA TYR A 145 10.01 27.80 -1.16
C TYR A 145 9.71 26.69 -2.17
N PRO A 146 10.51 25.61 -2.32
CA PRO A 146 10.15 24.51 -3.22
C PRO A 146 8.80 23.87 -2.91
N LEU A 147 8.48 23.67 -1.61
CA LEU A 147 7.18 23.11 -1.20
C LEU A 147 6.05 24.11 -1.44
N ASN A 148 6.23 25.39 -1.07
CA ASN A 148 5.24 26.43 -1.33
C ASN A 148 4.90 26.54 -2.82
N ARG A 149 5.91 26.46 -3.70
CA ARG A 149 5.72 26.53 -5.15
C ARG A 149 4.90 25.35 -5.68
N ILE A 150 5.19 24.13 -5.24
CA ILE A 150 4.39 22.94 -5.58
C ILE A 150 2.96 23.09 -5.06
N MET A 151 2.80 23.44 -3.78
CA MET A 151 1.51 23.55 -3.12
C MET A 151 0.61 24.63 -3.75
N SER A 152 1.20 25.72 -4.26
CA SER A 152 0.48 26.82 -4.92
C SER A 152 -0.30 26.40 -6.18
N CYS A 153 -0.03 25.20 -6.72
CA CYS A 153 -0.80 24.61 -7.82
C CYS A 153 -2.15 24.02 -7.36
N GLY A 154 -2.37 23.89 -6.05
CA GLY A 154 -3.64 23.42 -5.47
C GLY A 154 -4.69 24.53 -5.44
N THR A 155 -5.95 24.16 -5.67
CA THR A 155 -7.10 25.09 -5.70
C THR A 155 -7.95 25.06 -4.43
N SER A 156 -7.66 24.13 -3.51
CA SER A 156 -8.38 23.97 -2.24
C SER A 156 -7.43 23.49 -1.15
N LEU A 157 -7.72 23.80 0.12
CA LEU A 157 -6.89 23.38 1.27
C LEU A 157 -6.56 21.89 1.26
N ALA A 158 -7.53 21.05 0.88
CA ALA A 158 -7.28 19.62 0.77
C ALA A 158 -6.29 19.25 -0.35
N GLN A 159 -6.27 19.99 -1.47
CA GLN A 159 -5.24 19.82 -2.49
C GLN A 159 -3.88 20.36 -2.03
N TYR A 160 -3.83 21.46 -1.27
CA TYR A 160 -2.58 21.93 -0.65
C TYR A 160 -1.94 20.83 0.21
N ASP A 161 -2.74 20.19 1.07
CA ASP A 161 -2.28 19.13 1.97
C ASP A 161 -1.79 17.88 1.21
N VAL A 162 -2.54 17.46 0.19
CA VAL A 162 -2.20 16.30 -0.65
C VAL A 162 -0.92 16.57 -1.46
N LEU A 163 -0.77 17.76 -2.02
CA LEU A 163 0.44 18.18 -2.73
C LEU A 163 1.66 18.25 -1.80
N LEU A 164 1.49 18.78 -0.58
CA LEU A 164 2.54 18.83 0.43
C LEU A 164 3.03 17.42 0.80
N LEU A 165 2.11 16.52 1.18
CA LEU A 165 2.47 15.15 1.55
C LEU A 165 3.06 14.37 0.37
N GLY A 166 2.50 14.54 -0.82
CA GLY A 166 3.03 13.97 -2.04
C GLY A 166 4.46 14.42 -2.31
N ALA A 167 4.70 15.73 -2.33
CA ALA A 167 6.02 16.30 -2.59
C ALA A 167 7.04 15.85 -1.55
N ILE A 168 6.73 15.92 -0.25
CA ILE A 168 7.65 15.43 0.79
C ILE A 168 8.00 13.96 0.56
N THR A 169 7.02 13.13 0.18
CA THR A 169 7.24 11.70 -0.09
C THR A 169 8.17 11.49 -1.29
N VAL A 170 7.94 12.19 -2.40
CA VAL A 170 8.72 12.02 -3.65
C VAL A 170 10.13 12.61 -3.52
N LEU A 171 10.24 13.84 -3.00
CA LEU A 171 11.52 14.50 -2.78
C LEU A 171 12.36 13.70 -1.76
N GLY A 172 11.76 13.30 -0.64
CA GLY A 172 12.41 12.46 0.38
C GLY A 172 12.87 11.10 -0.18
N ALA A 173 12.06 10.44 -1.00
CA ALA A 173 12.45 9.19 -1.67
C ALA A 173 13.77 9.34 -2.44
N SER A 174 13.92 10.46 -3.16
CA SER A 174 15.09 10.71 -4.00
C SER A 174 16.33 11.14 -3.22
N MET A 175 16.17 11.79 -2.05
CA MET A 175 17.29 12.08 -1.13
C MET A 175 17.89 10.78 -0.56
N GLY A 176 17.07 9.75 -0.37
CA GLY A 176 17.50 8.39 -0.04
C GLY A 176 18.50 8.33 1.12
N LYS A 177 19.64 7.67 0.91
CA LYS A 177 20.69 7.46 1.92
C LYS A 177 21.55 8.69 2.23
N HIS A 178 21.37 9.80 1.50
CA HIS A 178 22.18 11.01 1.64
C HIS A 178 21.67 11.97 2.71
N VAL A 179 20.41 11.82 3.13
CA VAL A 179 19.83 12.56 4.26
C VAL A 179 19.34 11.55 5.27
N ARG A 180 19.57 11.83 6.56
CA ARG A 180 19.23 10.91 7.64
C ARG A 180 19.06 11.60 8.98
N CYS A 181 18.37 10.97 9.92
CA CYS A 181 18.24 11.39 11.32
C CYS A 181 18.43 10.19 12.24
N SER A 182 18.96 10.42 13.43
CA SER A 182 19.03 9.40 14.47
C SER A 182 17.76 9.42 15.32
N TYR A 183 17.01 8.30 15.32
CA TYR A 183 15.85 8.12 16.20
C TYR A 183 15.78 6.69 16.72
N GLY A 184 15.52 6.51 18.02
CA GLY A 184 15.43 5.18 18.64
C GLY A 184 16.72 4.35 18.51
N GLY A 185 17.89 5.00 18.44
CA GLY A 185 19.18 4.33 18.27
C GLY A 185 19.46 3.82 16.85
N LYS A 186 18.64 4.18 15.86
CA LYS A 186 18.82 3.83 14.45
C LYS A 186 18.92 5.08 13.59
N MET A 187 19.68 4.99 12.49
CA MET A 187 19.65 5.98 11.43
C MET A 187 18.46 5.70 10.52
N MET A 188 17.60 6.70 10.39
CA MET A 188 16.45 6.71 9.49
C MET A 188 16.77 7.62 8.31
N SER A 189 16.19 7.32 7.16
CA SER A 189 16.22 8.14 5.95
C SER A 189 14.81 8.60 5.59
N PRO A 190 14.64 9.62 4.72
CA PRO A 190 13.36 10.28 4.46
C PRO A 190 12.44 9.46 3.54
N CYS A 191 12.34 8.16 3.80
CA CYS A 191 11.46 7.25 3.08
C CYS A 191 10.08 7.18 3.76
N LEU A 192 9.04 7.63 3.08
CA LEU A 192 7.68 7.64 3.59
C LEU A 192 6.80 6.66 2.82
N GLN A 193 5.82 6.09 3.52
CA GLN A 193 4.73 5.33 2.92
C GLN A 193 3.46 6.12 3.17
N THR A 194 2.99 6.84 2.15
CA THR A 194 1.88 7.78 2.22
C THR A 194 0.71 7.23 1.42
N PHE A 195 -0.48 7.22 2.03
CA PHE A 195 -1.70 6.77 1.40
C PHE A 195 -2.81 7.82 1.55
N VAL A 196 -3.11 8.49 0.44
CA VAL A 196 -4.21 9.46 0.31
C VAL A 196 -5.49 8.73 -0.05
N VAL A 197 -6.47 8.74 0.86
CA VAL A 197 -7.78 8.13 0.65
C VAL A 197 -8.77 9.22 0.29
N ALA A 198 -9.50 9.06 -0.81
CA ALA A 198 -10.47 10.06 -1.26
C ALA A 198 -11.64 9.40 -1.99
N LEU A 199 -12.83 9.99 -1.91
CA LEU A 199 -13.95 9.56 -2.74
C LEU A 199 -13.66 9.84 -4.24
N PRO A 200 -14.27 9.09 -5.17
CA PRO A 200 -14.22 9.43 -6.59
C PRO A 200 -14.58 10.91 -6.83
N ALA A 201 -13.93 11.53 -7.80
CA ALA A 201 -14.12 12.95 -8.14
C ALA A 201 -13.81 13.98 -7.02
N SER A 202 -13.08 13.61 -5.96
CA SER A 202 -12.68 14.55 -4.89
C SER A 202 -11.49 15.48 -5.24
N GLY A 203 -11.03 15.50 -6.49
CA GLY A 203 -9.87 16.32 -6.89
C GLY A 203 -8.49 15.73 -6.56
N LYS A 204 -8.41 14.44 -6.17
CA LYS A 204 -7.16 13.71 -5.87
C LYS A 204 -6.20 13.56 -7.06
N GLY A 205 -6.67 13.85 -8.28
CA GLY A 205 -5.91 13.73 -9.52
C GLY A 205 -4.64 14.59 -9.53
N VAL A 206 -4.60 15.68 -8.75
CA VAL A 206 -3.41 16.52 -8.58
C VAL A 206 -2.17 15.73 -8.09
N LEU A 207 -2.37 14.58 -7.44
CA LEU A 207 -1.27 13.74 -6.97
C LEU A 207 -0.45 13.11 -8.11
N SER A 208 -1.05 12.93 -9.31
CA SER A 208 -0.30 12.41 -10.48
C SER A 208 0.82 13.37 -10.90
N LEU A 209 0.62 14.69 -10.72
CA LEU A 209 1.61 15.71 -11.06
C LEU A 209 2.89 15.56 -10.22
N VAL A 210 2.76 15.18 -8.95
CA VAL A 210 3.89 15.02 -8.04
C VAL A 210 4.87 13.94 -8.53
N ARG A 211 4.38 12.93 -9.26
CA ARG A 211 5.23 11.89 -9.89
C ARG A 211 6.27 12.50 -10.84
N LEU A 212 5.89 13.55 -11.58
CA LEU A 212 6.75 14.25 -12.54
C LEU A 212 8.01 14.84 -11.88
N LEU A 213 7.98 15.10 -10.56
CA LEU A 213 9.17 15.56 -9.81
C LEU A 213 10.31 14.53 -9.79
N ALA A 214 9.99 13.24 -9.94
CA ALA A 214 10.96 12.14 -9.94
C ALA A 214 11.28 11.59 -11.33
N GLU A 215 10.50 11.95 -12.36
CA GLU A 215 10.69 11.42 -13.73
C GLU A 215 12.08 11.74 -14.29
N PRO A 216 12.62 12.97 -14.20
CA PRO A 216 13.95 13.26 -14.71
C PRO A 216 15.07 12.43 -14.07
N ILE A 217 14.90 12.01 -12.81
CA ILE A 217 15.83 11.12 -12.10
C ILE A 217 15.68 9.69 -12.61
N HIS A 218 14.44 9.22 -12.80
CA HIS A 218 14.17 7.91 -13.37
C HIS A 218 14.72 7.79 -14.79
N ASP A 219 14.46 8.78 -15.64
CA ASP A 219 14.86 8.77 -17.04
C ASP A 219 16.37 8.75 -17.21
N GLU A 220 17.12 9.51 -16.40
CA GLU A 220 18.60 9.45 -16.40
C GLU A 220 19.12 8.06 -16.01
N ILE A 221 18.46 7.36 -15.08
CA ILE A 221 18.79 5.97 -14.73
C ILE A 221 18.44 5.02 -15.87
N ARG A 222 17.29 5.21 -16.54
CA ARG A 222 16.87 4.37 -17.66
C ARG A 222 17.79 4.52 -18.86
N GLU A 223 18.20 5.74 -19.18
CA GLU A 223 19.17 6.04 -20.24
C GLU A 223 20.50 5.31 -19.97
N GLN A 224 21.04 5.39 -18.76
CA GLN A 224 22.27 4.66 -18.37
C GLN A 224 22.12 3.14 -18.48
N VAL A 225 20.95 2.59 -18.15
CA VAL A 225 20.67 1.16 -18.30
C VAL A 225 20.61 0.77 -19.77
N ASP A 226 19.96 1.57 -20.61
CA ASP A 226 19.84 1.31 -22.04
C ASP A 226 21.20 1.39 -22.75
N GLU A 227 22.05 2.36 -22.39
CA GLU A 227 23.44 2.45 -22.85
C GLU A 227 24.26 1.23 -22.44
N SER A 228 24.17 0.82 -21.17
CA SER A 228 24.84 -0.36 -20.64
C SER A 228 24.37 -1.64 -21.33
N MET A 229 23.07 -1.76 -21.59
CA MET A 229 22.47 -2.87 -22.33
C MET A 229 22.92 -2.90 -23.79
N ALA A 230 23.05 -1.73 -24.44
CA ALA A 230 23.58 -1.64 -25.78
C ALA A 230 25.05 -2.06 -25.83
N CYS A 231 25.86 -1.69 -24.83
CA CYS A 231 27.24 -2.16 -24.69
C CYS A 231 27.29 -3.69 -24.53
N TYR A 232 26.55 -4.24 -23.57
CA TYR A 232 26.45 -5.69 -23.33
C TYR A 232 26.00 -6.46 -24.59
N ARG A 233 25.01 -5.97 -25.33
CA ARG A 233 24.56 -6.62 -26.58
C ARG A 233 25.68 -6.69 -27.63
N ARG A 234 26.50 -5.64 -27.76
CA ARG A 234 27.67 -5.62 -28.66
C ARG A 234 28.76 -6.58 -28.20
N GLU A 235 29.07 -6.59 -26.92
CA GLU A 235 30.06 -7.51 -26.34
C GLU A 235 29.61 -8.95 -26.44
N LYS A 236 28.35 -9.24 -26.13
CA LYS A 236 27.75 -10.57 -26.28
C LYS A 236 27.78 -11.04 -27.73
N ALA A 237 27.45 -10.18 -28.69
CA ALA A 237 27.55 -10.53 -30.10
C ALA A 237 28.99 -10.87 -30.51
N LYS A 238 30.00 -10.10 -30.06
CA LYS A 238 31.42 -10.41 -30.28
C LYS A 238 31.84 -11.71 -29.60
N TYR A 239 31.42 -11.92 -28.35
CA TYR A 239 31.69 -13.15 -27.63
C TYR A 239 31.07 -14.36 -28.34
N ASP A 240 29.87 -14.17 -28.90
CA ASP A 240 29.18 -15.24 -29.58
C ASP A 240 29.86 -15.66 -30.89
N THR A 241 30.58 -14.76 -31.57
CA THR A 241 31.33 -15.09 -32.79
C THR A 241 32.68 -15.79 -32.52
N LEU A 242 33.20 -15.80 -31.28
CA LEU A 242 34.51 -16.38 -30.94
C LEU A 242 34.58 -17.91 -31.05
N GLY A 243 33.45 -18.61 -31.19
CA GLY A 243 33.42 -20.07 -31.35
C GLY A 243 34.24 -20.82 -30.30
N LYS A 244 35.33 -21.48 -30.72
CA LYS A 244 36.23 -22.23 -29.82
C LYS A 244 37.10 -21.34 -28.91
N GLU A 245 37.24 -20.05 -29.22
CA GLU A 245 38.03 -19.10 -28.41
C GLU A 245 37.25 -18.51 -27.24
N ARG A 246 35.94 -18.81 -27.12
CA ARG A 246 35.10 -18.40 -25.99
C ARG A 246 35.69 -18.81 -24.64
N GLY A 247 36.32 -19.99 -24.55
CA GLY A 247 36.94 -20.46 -23.30
C GLY A 247 38.13 -19.63 -22.81
N LYS A 248 38.63 -18.68 -23.61
CA LYS A 248 39.73 -17.76 -23.27
C LYS A 248 39.27 -16.33 -23.01
N THR A 249 37.98 -16.04 -23.18
CA THR A 249 37.41 -14.69 -23.06
C THR A 249 36.35 -14.69 -21.97
N GLU A 250 36.29 -13.64 -21.17
CA GLU A 250 35.26 -13.53 -20.13
C GLU A 250 33.87 -13.42 -20.76
N THR A 251 32.90 -14.09 -20.15
CA THR A 251 31.50 -14.01 -20.60
C THR A 251 30.97 -12.61 -20.26
N PRO A 252 30.42 -11.88 -21.24
CA PRO A 252 29.82 -10.57 -20.98
C PRO A 252 28.73 -10.68 -19.91
N VAL A 253 28.76 -9.76 -18.94
CA VAL A 253 27.82 -9.75 -17.81
C VAL A 253 26.62 -8.88 -18.17
N MET A 254 25.41 -9.41 -17.98
CA MET A 254 24.19 -8.62 -18.18
C MET A 254 24.11 -7.51 -17.13
N PRO A 255 23.93 -6.24 -17.53
CA PRO A 255 23.79 -5.15 -16.58
C PRO A 255 22.47 -5.25 -15.80
N LEU A 256 22.47 -4.72 -14.58
CA LEU A 256 21.28 -4.69 -13.71
C LEU A 256 20.21 -3.76 -14.30
N ASN A 257 18.94 -4.14 -14.18
CA ASN A 257 17.83 -3.35 -14.67
C ASN A 257 17.41 -2.26 -13.68
N LYS A 258 18.30 -1.30 -13.43
CA LYS A 258 18.09 -0.23 -12.46
C LYS A 258 16.89 0.64 -12.85
N MET A 259 16.12 1.04 -11.84
CA MET A 259 15.03 1.99 -11.97
C MET A 259 14.72 2.65 -10.63
N PHE A 260 14.35 3.93 -10.65
CA PHE A 260 13.91 4.64 -9.46
C PHE A 260 12.39 4.51 -9.23
N LEU A 261 11.58 4.92 -10.21
CA LEU A 261 10.14 4.64 -10.24
C LEU A 261 9.87 3.15 -10.52
N ILE A 262 9.27 2.46 -9.54
CA ILE A 262 8.87 1.06 -9.62
C ILE A 262 7.36 1.00 -9.82
N SER A 263 6.90 0.26 -10.83
CA SER A 263 5.46 0.10 -11.07
C SER A 263 4.81 -0.75 -9.99
N GLY A 264 3.67 -0.28 -9.50
CA GLY A 264 2.89 -0.96 -8.48
C GLY A 264 2.12 -2.19 -8.96
N ASN A 265 1.97 -2.38 -10.27
CA ASN A 265 1.28 -3.55 -10.87
C ASN A 265 2.15 -4.81 -10.94
N ASN A 266 3.36 -4.77 -10.39
CA ASN A 266 4.33 -5.85 -10.46
C ASN A 266 4.10 -6.86 -9.32
N THR A 267 4.58 -8.09 -9.48
CA THR A 267 4.53 -9.10 -8.42
C THR A 267 5.41 -8.68 -7.24
N GLY A 268 5.14 -9.21 -6.04
CA GLY A 268 5.96 -8.92 -4.86
C GLY A 268 7.42 -9.32 -5.08
N THR A 269 7.65 -10.43 -5.79
CA THR A 269 8.99 -10.86 -6.22
C THR A 269 9.64 -9.96 -7.27
N GLY A 270 8.86 -9.35 -8.16
CA GLY A 270 9.34 -8.38 -9.15
C GLY A 270 9.73 -7.04 -8.53
N ILE A 271 8.95 -6.54 -7.56
CA ILE A 271 9.32 -5.34 -6.78
C ILE A 271 10.62 -5.58 -6.03
N LEU A 272 10.77 -6.76 -5.41
CA LEU A 272 11.99 -7.14 -4.70
C LEU A 272 13.22 -7.15 -5.62
N GLN A 273 13.09 -7.70 -6.82
CA GLN A 273 14.13 -7.68 -7.85
C GLN A 273 14.52 -6.25 -8.24
N ASN A 274 13.53 -5.40 -8.54
CA ASN A 274 13.77 -4.01 -8.93
C ASN A 274 14.49 -3.22 -7.82
N LEU A 275 14.09 -3.42 -6.56
CA LEU A 275 14.78 -2.83 -5.42
C LEU A 275 16.22 -3.32 -5.31
N MET A 276 16.47 -4.63 -5.46
CA MET A 276 17.84 -5.17 -5.38
C MET A 276 18.74 -4.70 -6.52
N ASP A 277 18.20 -4.56 -7.73
CA ASP A 277 18.94 -4.01 -8.87
C ASP A 277 19.31 -2.53 -8.63
N SER A 278 18.45 -1.80 -7.93
CA SER A 278 18.62 -0.39 -7.55
C SER A 278 19.23 -0.15 -6.15
N ASP A 279 20.05 -1.07 -5.63
CA ASP A 279 20.72 -0.93 -4.32
C ASP A 279 19.75 -0.60 -3.16
N GLY A 280 18.58 -1.24 -3.19
CA GLY A 280 17.52 -1.11 -2.20
C GLY A 280 16.68 0.16 -2.31
N THR A 281 16.94 1.02 -3.30
CA THR A 281 16.28 2.32 -3.47
C THR A 281 15.15 2.24 -4.47
N GLY A 282 14.02 2.89 -4.19
CA GLY A 282 12.92 3.00 -5.14
C GLY A 282 11.75 3.85 -4.65
N LEU A 283 10.89 4.21 -5.59
CA LEU A 283 9.65 4.93 -5.34
C LEU A 283 8.50 4.22 -6.08
N ILE A 284 7.47 3.82 -5.35
CA ILE A 284 6.20 3.38 -5.94
C ILE A 284 5.24 4.57 -5.82
N CYS A 285 4.79 5.09 -6.96
CA CYS A 285 3.90 6.26 -7.00
C CYS A 285 2.71 5.94 -7.93
N GLU A 286 1.59 5.56 -7.33
CA GLU A 286 0.40 5.09 -8.07
C GLU A 286 -0.84 5.88 -7.63
N SER A 287 -1.58 6.40 -8.61
CA SER A 287 -2.79 7.19 -8.37
C SER A 287 -4.01 6.33 -8.00
N GLU A 288 -3.92 5.01 -8.20
CA GLU A 288 -5.00 4.07 -7.92
C GLU A 288 -4.47 2.82 -7.20
N ALA A 289 -4.91 2.65 -5.95
CA ALA A 289 -4.45 1.58 -5.07
C ALA A 289 -4.94 0.17 -5.49
N ASP A 290 -5.93 0.07 -6.38
CA ASP A 290 -6.40 -1.20 -6.94
C ASP A 290 -5.39 -1.85 -7.91
N THR A 291 -4.64 -1.04 -8.64
CA THR A 291 -3.53 -1.46 -9.51
C THR A 291 -2.54 -2.31 -8.72
N ILE A 292 -2.26 -1.88 -7.50
CA ILE A 292 -1.40 -2.56 -6.54
C ILE A 292 -2.13 -3.76 -5.91
N SER A 293 -3.35 -3.56 -5.43
CA SER A 293 -4.12 -4.61 -4.73
C SER A 293 -4.33 -5.87 -5.58
N THR A 294 -4.54 -5.70 -6.89
CA THR A 294 -4.72 -6.80 -7.85
C THR A 294 -3.42 -7.58 -8.05
N ALA A 295 -2.29 -6.89 -8.21
CA ALA A 295 -0.98 -7.50 -8.40
C ALA A 295 -0.51 -8.27 -7.15
N ILE A 296 -0.95 -7.84 -5.96
CA ILE A 296 -0.57 -8.44 -4.69
C ILE A 296 -1.40 -9.69 -4.33
N GLY A 297 -2.57 -9.92 -4.94
CA GLY A 297 -3.56 -10.90 -4.49
C GLY A 297 -3.01 -12.25 -4.00
N SER A 298 -2.19 -12.93 -4.80
CA SER A 298 -1.57 -14.23 -4.44
C SER A 298 -0.23 -14.11 -3.69
N GLU A 299 0.42 -12.94 -3.69
CA GLU A 299 1.74 -12.68 -3.10
C GLU A 299 1.70 -11.67 -1.93
N TYR A 300 0.53 -11.51 -1.28
CA TYR A 300 0.32 -10.53 -0.21
C TYR A 300 1.35 -10.59 0.92
N GLY A 301 1.76 -11.80 1.30
CA GLY A 301 2.78 -11.99 2.32
C GLY A 301 4.12 -11.35 1.94
N HIS A 302 4.56 -11.48 0.69
CA HIS A 302 5.84 -10.94 0.22
C HIS A 302 5.80 -9.41 0.07
N TRP A 303 4.70 -8.87 -0.44
CA TRP A 303 4.49 -7.44 -0.51
C TRP A 303 4.49 -6.79 0.88
N SER A 304 3.64 -7.30 1.79
CA SER A 304 3.52 -6.77 3.15
C SER A 304 4.83 -6.87 3.93
N ASP A 305 5.58 -7.96 3.76
CA ASP A 305 6.94 -8.10 4.33
C ASP A 305 7.91 -7.05 3.78
N THR A 306 7.96 -6.87 2.46
CA THR A 306 8.83 -5.88 1.79
C THR A 306 8.54 -4.47 2.30
N MET A 307 7.26 -4.09 2.39
CA MET A 307 6.83 -2.78 2.88
C MET A 307 7.20 -2.57 4.35
N ARG A 308 7.02 -3.58 5.21
CA ARG A 308 7.39 -3.49 6.62
C ARG A 308 8.90 -3.35 6.82
N LYS A 309 9.70 -4.09 6.05
CA LYS A 309 11.17 -4.00 6.07
C LYS A 309 11.68 -2.68 5.51
N ALA A 310 11.08 -2.19 4.43
CA ALA A 310 11.38 -0.88 3.86
C ALA A 310 11.21 0.25 4.89
N PHE A 311 10.13 0.20 5.68
CA PHE A 311 9.90 1.19 6.73
C PHE A 311 11.02 1.22 7.78
N ASP A 312 11.60 0.08 8.14
CA ASP A 312 12.65 0.02 9.17
C ASP A 312 14.08 0.12 8.56
N HIS A 313 14.19 0.38 7.25
CA HIS A 313 15.42 0.26 6.47
C HIS A 313 16.14 -1.07 6.70
N ASP A 314 15.38 -2.15 6.79
CA ASP A 314 15.91 -3.49 7.01
C ASP A 314 16.41 -4.11 5.70
N ARG A 315 17.13 -5.21 5.87
CA ARG A 315 17.66 -6.04 4.79
C ARG A 315 16.53 -6.71 4.02
N LEU A 316 16.66 -6.73 2.71
CA LEU A 316 15.86 -7.57 1.82
C LEU A 316 16.74 -8.69 1.27
N SER A 317 16.22 -9.92 1.26
CA SER A 317 16.92 -11.08 0.75
C SER A 317 15.93 -12.05 0.14
N TYR A 318 16.28 -12.68 -0.98
CA TYR A 318 15.53 -13.82 -1.52
C TYR A 318 16.48 -14.89 -2.04
N ASN A 319 15.96 -16.12 -2.09
CA ASN A 319 16.65 -17.27 -2.63
C ASN A 319 15.73 -17.97 -3.64
N ARG A 320 16.08 -17.93 -4.93
CA ARG A 320 15.35 -18.62 -6.00
C ARG A 320 15.98 -20.00 -6.22
N ARG A 321 15.20 -21.05 -5.89
CA ARG A 321 15.63 -22.45 -6.04
C ARG A 321 15.92 -22.84 -7.49
N THR A 322 15.17 -22.29 -8.45
CA THR A 322 15.25 -22.66 -9.87
C THR A 322 16.58 -22.28 -10.51
N ASP A 323 17.14 -21.13 -10.13
CA ASP A 323 18.38 -20.58 -10.71
C ASP A 323 19.56 -20.63 -9.73
N HIS A 324 19.38 -21.26 -8.55
CA HIS A 324 20.34 -21.24 -7.44
C HIS A 324 20.82 -19.82 -7.08
N GLU A 325 19.93 -18.85 -7.21
CA GLU A 325 20.26 -17.44 -7.10
C GLU A 325 19.89 -16.92 -5.70
N TYR A 326 20.91 -16.58 -4.91
CA TYR A 326 20.75 -15.84 -3.67
C TYR A 326 21.12 -14.38 -3.90
N ARG A 327 20.18 -13.48 -3.59
CA ARG A 327 20.40 -12.04 -3.64
C ARG A 327 19.98 -11.38 -2.35
N GLU A 328 20.72 -10.33 -2.01
CA GLU A 328 20.52 -9.59 -0.79
C GLU A 328 20.93 -8.13 -0.98
N VAL A 329 20.15 -7.24 -0.38
CA VAL A 329 20.53 -5.86 -0.13
C VAL A 329 20.42 -5.56 1.36
N LYS A 330 21.45 -4.94 1.92
CA LYS A 330 21.58 -4.76 3.38
C LYS A 330 20.62 -3.73 3.96
N LYS A 331 20.20 -2.77 3.14
CA LYS A 331 19.36 -1.64 3.51
C LYS A 331 18.35 -1.38 2.40
N THR A 332 17.16 -0.93 2.76
CA THR A 332 16.11 -0.58 1.81
C THR A 332 15.63 0.84 2.05
N TYR A 333 15.51 1.58 0.96
CA TYR A 333 15.13 2.97 0.87
C TYR A 333 13.96 3.08 -0.11
N LEU A 334 12.86 2.39 0.21
CA LEU A 334 11.64 2.40 -0.58
C LEU A 334 10.65 3.39 0.04
N SER A 335 10.26 4.38 -0.76
CA SER A 335 9.09 5.23 -0.49
C SER A 335 7.91 4.76 -1.32
N VAL A 336 6.70 4.98 -0.79
CA VAL A 336 5.46 4.61 -1.46
C VAL A 336 4.47 5.77 -1.33
N LEU A 337 3.90 6.19 -2.44
CA LEU A 337 2.88 7.24 -2.51
C LEU A 337 1.69 6.69 -3.28
N LEU A 338 0.60 6.43 -2.56
CA LEU A 338 -0.62 5.86 -3.13
C LEU A 338 -1.77 6.84 -2.98
N SER A 339 -2.65 6.86 -3.96
CA SER A 339 -4.02 7.31 -3.75
C SER A 339 -5.03 6.24 -4.09
N GLY A 340 -6.18 6.30 -3.44
CA GLY A 340 -7.25 5.31 -3.63
C GLY A 340 -8.54 5.71 -2.96
N THR A 341 -9.57 4.92 -3.19
CA THR A 341 -10.88 5.10 -2.56
C THR A 341 -10.94 4.36 -1.21
N PRO A 342 -11.90 4.72 -0.34
CA PRO A 342 -12.10 4.00 0.93
C PRO A 342 -12.27 2.48 0.77
N SER A 343 -12.94 2.03 -0.30
CA SER A 343 -13.11 0.60 -0.58
C SER A 343 -11.80 -0.12 -0.96
N GLN A 344 -10.79 0.61 -1.45
CA GLN A 344 -9.47 0.06 -1.80
C GLN A 344 -8.53 -0.06 -0.58
N VAL A 345 -8.86 0.54 0.57
CA VAL A 345 -8.04 0.44 1.79
C VAL A 345 -7.96 -1.00 2.30
N LYS A 346 -9.11 -1.69 2.43
CA LYS A 346 -9.16 -3.05 2.98
C LYS A 346 -8.46 -4.10 2.09
N PRO A 347 -8.62 -4.11 0.76
CA PRO A 347 -7.84 -5.01 -0.11
C PRO A 347 -6.32 -4.84 0.03
N LEU A 348 -5.83 -3.61 0.19
CA LEU A 348 -4.41 -3.33 0.34
C LEU A 348 -3.89 -3.59 1.77
N ILE A 349 -4.70 -3.27 2.77
CA ILE A 349 -4.39 -3.38 4.20
C ILE A 349 -5.59 -4.06 4.87
N PRO A 350 -5.65 -5.41 4.89
CA PRO A 350 -6.84 -6.15 5.32
C PRO A 350 -7.05 -6.10 6.83
N THR A 351 -6.00 -5.80 7.60
CA THR A 351 -6.03 -5.69 9.06
C THR A 351 -4.98 -4.69 9.54
N ALA A 352 -5.24 -4.04 10.67
CA ALA A 352 -4.27 -3.21 11.37
C ALA A 352 -3.23 -4.04 12.17
N GLU A 353 -3.48 -5.33 12.42
CA GLU A 353 -2.66 -6.16 13.31
C GLU A 353 -1.29 -6.55 12.74
N ASN A 354 -1.16 -6.67 11.41
CA ASN A 354 0.08 -7.14 10.79
C ASN A 354 1.22 -6.09 10.81
N GLY A 355 0.93 -4.90 11.32
CA GLY A 355 1.85 -3.78 11.47
C GLY A 355 2.09 -2.96 10.19
N LEU A 356 1.44 -3.27 9.07
CA LEU A 356 1.55 -2.47 7.85
C LEU A 356 0.78 -1.14 7.98
N PHE A 357 -0.41 -1.17 8.59
CA PHE A 357 -1.26 0.00 8.79
C PHE A 357 -0.54 1.13 9.53
N SER A 358 0.05 0.83 10.69
CA SER A 358 0.69 1.84 11.54
C SER A 358 1.92 2.49 10.91
N ARG A 359 2.48 1.91 9.84
CA ARG A 359 3.62 2.45 9.10
C ARG A 359 3.21 3.49 8.04
N GLN A 360 1.94 3.55 7.67
CA GLN A 360 1.45 4.49 6.67
C GLN A 360 1.24 5.89 7.27
N VAL A 361 1.48 6.92 6.46
CA VAL A 361 0.97 8.28 6.66
C VAL A 361 -0.34 8.38 5.89
N PHE A 362 -1.44 8.45 6.62
CA PHE A 362 -2.77 8.51 6.04
C PHE A 362 -3.30 9.94 5.99
N TYR A 363 -3.96 10.26 4.88
CA TYR A 363 -4.73 11.50 4.72
C TYR A 363 -6.05 11.20 4.01
N TYR A 364 -7.17 11.61 4.59
CA TYR A 364 -8.49 11.48 3.98
C TYR A 364 -8.89 12.82 3.34
N MET A 365 -8.98 12.84 2.01
CA MET A 365 -9.39 14.00 1.25
C MET A 365 -10.93 14.07 1.18
N PRO A 366 -11.56 15.18 1.64
CA PRO A 366 -13.01 15.33 1.63
C PRO A 366 -13.58 15.42 0.21
N ALA A 367 -14.86 15.08 0.05
CA ALA A 367 -15.55 15.18 -1.23
C ALA A 367 -15.78 16.63 -1.66
N ILE A 368 -15.88 16.83 -2.97
CA ILE A 368 -16.31 18.08 -3.56
C ILE A 368 -17.85 18.08 -3.61
N HIS A 369 -18.49 18.94 -2.82
CA HIS A 369 -19.96 19.00 -2.71
C HIS A 369 -20.62 20.01 -3.66
N HIS A 370 -19.84 20.86 -4.33
CA HIS A 370 -20.34 21.85 -5.28
C HIS A 370 -19.50 21.83 -6.55
N TRP A 371 -20.14 22.07 -7.70
CA TRP A 371 -19.43 22.22 -8.96
C TRP A 371 -18.38 23.32 -8.85
N GLN A 372 -17.13 22.98 -9.19
CA GLN A 372 -16.02 23.91 -9.27
C GLN A 372 -15.59 24.04 -10.73
N ASN A 373 -15.56 25.28 -11.23
CA ASN A 373 -15.03 25.53 -12.56
C ASN A 373 -13.53 25.20 -12.60
N GLN A 374 -13.15 24.19 -13.37
CA GLN A 374 -11.76 23.75 -13.53
C GLN A 374 -11.05 24.42 -14.71
N PHE A 375 -11.75 25.21 -15.53
CA PHE A 375 -11.11 25.95 -16.62
C PHE A 375 -10.21 27.04 -16.04
N ASP A 376 -8.92 26.91 -16.28
CA ASP A 376 -7.98 28.00 -16.05
C ASP A 376 -8.22 29.11 -17.09
N ARG A 377 -8.18 30.38 -16.64
CA ARG A 377 -8.34 31.53 -17.53
C ARG A 377 -7.09 31.83 -18.34
N ASN A 378 -5.95 31.29 -17.90
CA ASN A 378 -4.65 31.52 -18.52
C ASN A 378 -4.15 30.29 -19.33
N ASP A 379 -4.97 29.23 -19.45
CA ASP A 379 -4.62 27.96 -20.08
C ASP A 379 -3.25 27.42 -19.63
N SER A 380 -2.92 27.57 -18.35
CA SER A 380 -1.63 27.15 -17.81
C SER A 380 -1.52 25.63 -17.72
N ASP A 381 -0.40 25.10 -18.23
CA ASP A 381 -0.10 23.68 -18.16
C ASP A 381 0.65 23.35 -16.86
N LEU A 382 -0.08 22.73 -15.93
CA LEU A 382 0.49 22.27 -14.66
C LEU A 382 1.48 21.11 -14.87
N GLU A 383 1.31 20.26 -15.88
CA GLU A 383 2.29 19.20 -16.15
C GLU A 383 3.63 19.80 -16.56
N ASP A 384 3.64 20.79 -17.45
CA ASP A 384 4.87 21.48 -17.85
C ASP A 384 5.53 22.19 -16.68
N THR A 385 4.72 22.78 -15.79
CA THR A 385 5.22 23.36 -14.53
C THR A 385 5.91 22.31 -13.67
N PHE A 386 5.31 21.14 -13.48
CA PHE A 386 5.86 20.06 -12.66
C PHE A 386 7.06 19.35 -13.31
N LYS A 387 7.09 19.22 -14.65
CA LYS A 387 8.27 18.76 -15.40
C LYS A 387 9.46 19.69 -15.18
N ALA A 388 9.23 21.01 -15.25
CA ALA A 388 10.26 22.01 -14.97
C ALA A 388 10.75 21.93 -13.51
N LEU A 389 9.85 21.78 -12.55
CA LEU A 389 10.18 21.56 -11.14
C LEU A 389 10.98 20.27 -10.93
N GLY A 390 10.66 19.19 -11.64
CA GLY A 390 11.39 17.93 -11.59
C GLY A 390 12.83 18.07 -12.12
N MET A 391 13.02 18.83 -13.21
CA MET A 391 14.36 19.13 -13.73
C MET A 391 15.18 19.96 -12.74
N GLU A 392 14.58 21.01 -12.17
CA GLU A 392 15.21 21.81 -11.11
C GLU A 392 15.57 20.96 -9.90
N TRP A 393 14.69 20.04 -9.51
CA TRP A 393 14.92 19.12 -8.40
C TRP A 393 16.06 18.14 -8.68
N LYS A 394 16.17 17.61 -9.90
CA LYS A 394 17.27 16.71 -10.30
C LYS A 394 18.64 17.36 -10.11
N ASP A 395 18.79 18.62 -10.51
CA ASP A 395 20.06 19.36 -10.36
C ASP A 395 20.36 19.65 -8.88
N LYS A 396 19.33 20.02 -8.13
CA LYS A 396 19.39 20.17 -6.67
C LYS A 396 19.82 18.88 -5.97
N LEU A 397 19.28 17.74 -6.38
CA LEU A 397 19.63 16.42 -5.84
C LEU A 397 21.09 16.06 -6.13
N LYS A 398 21.61 16.37 -7.32
CA LYS A 398 23.03 16.16 -7.64
C LYS A 398 23.94 16.86 -6.64
N ASN A 399 23.60 18.08 -6.22
CA ASN A 399 24.36 18.79 -5.19
C ASN A 399 24.31 18.09 -3.83
N ILE A 400 23.16 17.53 -3.41
CA ILE A 400 23.07 16.76 -2.16
C ILE A 400 24.00 15.53 -2.24
N VAL A 401 23.91 14.76 -3.33
CA VAL A 401 24.69 13.53 -3.52
C VAL A 401 26.19 13.81 -3.54
N MET A 402 26.62 14.85 -4.25
CA MET A 402 28.03 15.22 -4.38
C MET A 402 28.67 15.69 -3.07
N ASN A 403 27.91 16.32 -2.17
CA ASN A 403 28.41 16.79 -0.88
C ASN A 403 28.47 15.69 0.21
N GLY A 404 27.94 14.49 -0.06
CA GLY A 404 28.05 13.34 0.82
C GLY A 404 26.77 13.05 1.62
N ILE A 405 26.87 13.07 2.95
CA ILE A 405 25.77 12.68 3.86
C ILE A 405 25.44 13.80 4.84
N PHE A 406 24.16 14.15 4.92
CA PHE A 406 23.59 15.13 5.86
C PHE A 406 22.84 14.41 6.97
N THR A 407 23.18 14.70 8.22
CA THR A 407 22.56 14.10 9.40
C THR A 407 21.80 15.16 10.18
N LEU A 408 20.47 15.07 10.21
CA LEU A 408 19.62 15.96 10.98
C LEU A 408 19.82 15.73 12.48
N HIS A 409 20.08 16.82 13.20
CA HIS A 409 20.15 16.85 14.65
C HIS A 409 19.09 17.81 15.21
N LEU A 410 18.33 17.32 16.18
CA LEU A 410 17.46 18.16 16.98
C LEU A 410 18.21 18.65 18.22
N THR A 411 17.98 19.90 18.59
CA THR A 411 18.41 20.45 19.88
C THR A 411 17.69 19.74 21.03
N ASP A 412 18.23 19.81 22.25
CA ASP A 412 17.58 19.17 23.40
C ASP A 412 16.19 19.76 23.70
N GLY A 413 16.02 21.08 23.53
CA GLY A 413 14.70 21.72 23.64
C GLY A 413 13.69 21.21 22.61
N GLN A 414 14.11 21.02 21.35
CA GLN A 414 13.27 20.42 20.31
C GLN A 414 12.91 18.96 20.65
N LYS A 415 13.85 18.17 21.18
CA LYS A 415 13.57 16.80 21.63
C LYS A 415 12.55 16.77 22.77
N ASP A 416 12.69 17.65 23.76
CA ASP A 416 11.75 17.74 24.88
C ASP A 416 10.34 18.10 24.42
N GLU A 417 10.23 19.07 23.51
CA GLU A 417 8.95 19.46 22.92
C GLU A 417 8.31 18.34 22.09
N PHE A 418 9.10 17.70 21.24
CA PHE A 418 8.68 16.54 20.45
C PHE A 418 8.16 15.43 21.36
N ASN A 419 8.92 15.06 22.40
CA ASN A 419 8.55 14.00 23.34
C ASN A 419 7.29 14.36 24.14
N ARG A 420 7.13 15.62 24.55
CA ARG A 420 5.94 16.09 25.26
C ARG A 420 4.69 15.96 24.40
N LEU A 421 4.76 16.31 23.11
CA LEU A 421 3.65 16.15 22.18
C LEU A 421 3.29 14.67 22.00
N PHE A 422 4.26 13.84 21.64
CA PHE A 422 4.01 12.43 21.33
C PHE A 422 3.62 11.62 22.57
N SER A 423 4.13 11.95 23.75
CA SER A 423 3.69 11.32 25.02
C SER A 423 2.20 11.59 25.27
N ARG A 424 1.74 12.83 25.08
CA ARG A 424 0.33 13.21 25.22
C ARG A 424 -0.54 12.50 24.19
N LEU A 425 -0.10 12.51 22.93
CA LEU A 425 -0.83 11.89 21.82
C LEU A 425 -0.94 10.37 22.02
N PHE A 426 0.14 9.73 22.45
CA PHE A 426 0.20 8.29 22.71
C PHE A 426 -0.79 7.88 23.81
N VAL A 427 -0.75 8.54 24.97
CA VAL A 427 -1.67 8.26 26.08
C VAL A 427 -3.12 8.45 25.65
N ARG A 428 -3.45 9.57 24.98
CA ARG A 428 -4.81 9.84 24.52
C ARG A 428 -5.29 8.77 23.54
N SER A 429 -4.45 8.40 22.57
CA SER A 429 -4.80 7.42 21.54
C SER A 429 -5.07 6.02 22.08
N GLY A 430 -4.29 5.56 23.06
CA GLY A 430 -4.50 4.26 23.69
C GLY A 430 -5.81 4.19 24.46
N LEU A 431 -6.20 5.30 25.12
CA LEU A 431 -7.45 5.39 25.86
C LEU A 431 -8.68 5.42 24.95
N THR A 432 -8.60 6.11 23.80
CA THR A 432 -9.76 6.33 22.93
C THR A 432 -9.93 5.26 21.84
N ASN A 433 -8.84 4.70 21.33
CA ASN A 433 -8.85 3.89 20.11
C ASN A 433 -8.07 2.57 20.23
N GLY A 434 -7.60 2.21 21.42
CA GLY A 434 -6.91 0.93 21.65
C GLY A 434 -5.45 0.90 21.21
N ASN A 435 -4.88 -0.31 21.19
CA ASN A 435 -3.44 -0.50 21.03
C ASN A 435 -2.97 -0.33 19.59
N GLU A 436 -3.85 -0.54 18.61
CA GLU A 436 -3.60 -0.33 17.19
C GLU A 436 -3.17 1.13 16.98
N MET A 437 -3.92 2.08 17.54
CA MET A 437 -3.59 3.50 17.44
C MET A 437 -2.37 3.91 18.25
N SER A 438 -2.10 3.26 19.38
CA SER A 438 -0.84 3.48 20.11
C SER A 438 0.37 3.14 19.23
N SER A 439 0.28 2.03 18.47
CA SER A 439 1.33 1.64 17.52
C SER A 439 1.46 2.65 16.36
N SER A 440 0.34 3.16 15.84
CA SER A 440 0.32 4.20 14.81
C SER A 440 0.94 5.51 15.30
N VAL A 441 0.69 5.94 16.53
CA VAL A 441 1.33 7.15 17.09
C VAL A 441 2.84 6.99 17.22
N ALA A 442 3.32 5.83 17.68
CA ALA A 442 4.76 5.58 17.79
C ALA A 442 5.47 5.61 16.42
N ARG A 443 4.82 5.10 15.37
CA ARG A 443 5.35 5.11 14.00
C ARG A 443 5.14 6.46 13.30
N LEU A 444 4.09 7.20 13.66
CA LEU A 444 3.90 8.59 13.24
C LEU A 444 5.06 9.48 13.72
N ALA A 445 5.56 9.27 14.93
CA ALA A 445 6.75 9.99 15.42
C ALA A 445 7.96 9.82 14.49
N ILE A 446 8.20 8.60 14.01
CA ILE A 446 9.26 8.30 13.04
C ILE A 446 9.01 9.04 11.72
N ASN A 447 7.76 9.02 11.23
CA ASN A 447 7.40 9.72 9.99
C ASN A 447 7.52 11.24 10.13
N ILE A 448 7.21 11.83 11.30
CA ILE A 448 7.46 13.26 11.55
C ILE A 448 8.96 13.57 11.49
N CYS A 449 9.84 12.74 12.06
CA CYS A 449 11.30 12.93 11.91
C CYS A 449 11.74 12.89 10.44
N ARG A 450 11.16 11.99 9.63
CA ARG A 450 11.44 11.91 8.18
C ARG A 450 10.96 13.14 7.42
N ILE A 451 9.82 13.70 7.79
CA ILE A 451 9.33 14.95 7.21
C ILE A 451 10.29 16.10 7.59
N MET A 452 10.78 16.13 8.84
CA MET A 452 11.77 17.13 9.28
C MET A 452 13.07 17.05 8.46
N GLU A 453 13.55 15.85 8.11
CA GLU A 453 14.73 15.66 7.25
C GLU A 453 14.55 16.36 5.90
N VAL A 454 13.41 16.14 5.22
CA VAL A 454 13.13 16.76 3.93
C VAL A 454 13.03 18.28 4.05
N VAL A 455 12.26 18.77 5.03
CA VAL A 455 12.02 20.20 5.22
C VAL A 455 13.32 20.94 5.57
N ALA A 456 14.13 20.40 6.48
CA ALA A 456 15.41 20.99 6.86
C ALA A 456 16.39 21.04 5.68
N MET A 457 16.45 19.97 4.87
CA MET A 457 17.31 19.93 3.69
C MET A 457 16.88 20.96 2.65
N LEU A 458 15.57 21.05 2.35
CA LEU A 458 15.06 22.04 1.41
C LEU A 458 15.34 23.47 1.89
N ARG A 459 15.16 23.75 3.19
CA ARG A 459 15.49 25.06 3.77
C ARG A 459 16.97 25.40 3.65
N ALA A 460 17.85 24.42 3.89
CA ALA A 460 19.29 24.63 3.74
C ALA A 460 19.71 24.94 2.30
N MET A 461 18.98 24.42 1.31
CA MET A 461 19.25 24.65 -0.11
C MET A 461 18.78 26.02 -0.63
N GLU A 462 17.94 26.73 0.12
CA GLU A 462 17.45 28.06 -0.28
C GLU A 462 18.49 29.17 -0.14
N GLN A 463 19.50 28.94 0.69
CA GLN A 463 20.52 29.94 1.06
C GLN A 463 21.70 29.98 0.07
N GLY A 464 21.56 29.37 -1.11
CA GLY A 464 22.62 29.25 -2.12
C GLY A 464 23.33 27.90 -2.06
N GLU A 465 24.66 27.92 -1.86
CA GLU A 465 25.42 26.68 -1.66
C GLU A 465 25.01 26.02 -0.33
N ILE A 466 24.67 24.74 -0.38
CA ILE A 466 24.19 23.96 0.78
C ILE A 466 25.16 24.07 1.97
N THR A 467 26.45 24.02 1.68
CA THR A 467 27.54 24.05 2.67
C THR A 467 27.75 25.42 3.31
N ALA A 468 27.21 26.48 2.72
CA ALA A 468 27.23 27.83 3.26
C ALA A 468 25.97 28.16 4.09
N SER A 469 24.99 27.26 4.12
CA SER A 469 23.78 27.41 4.91
C SER A 469 24.10 27.51 6.41
N PRO A 470 23.47 28.42 7.16
CA PRO A 470 23.63 28.50 8.62
C PRO A 470 23.09 27.26 9.36
N TYR A 471 22.33 26.42 8.67
CA TYR A 471 21.78 25.17 9.20
C TYR A 471 22.65 23.96 8.92
N VAL A 472 23.79 24.13 8.25
CA VAL A 472 24.70 23.06 7.86
C VAL A 472 26.08 23.32 8.45
N SER A 473 26.66 22.31 9.07
CA SER A 473 28.04 22.37 9.58
C SER A 473 28.75 21.04 9.36
N PRO A 474 30.09 21.00 9.21
CA PRO A 474 30.81 19.73 9.12
C PRO A 474 30.59 18.85 10.34
N ASP A 475 30.52 17.52 10.15
CA ASP A 475 30.43 16.54 11.25
C ASP A 475 31.55 16.82 12.28
N PRO A 476 31.26 16.90 13.60
CA PRO A 476 32.24 17.20 14.64
C PRO A 476 33.45 16.24 14.67
N HIS A 477 33.31 15.03 14.14
CA HIS A 477 34.37 14.04 14.03
C HIS A 477 35.17 14.14 12.72
N THR A 478 34.96 15.19 11.92
CA THR A 478 35.76 15.45 10.72
C THR A 478 37.19 15.82 11.11
N ALA A 479 38.17 15.17 10.49
CA ALA A 479 39.58 15.43 10.76
C ALA A 479 39.95 16.89 10.47
N THR A 480 40.81 17.49 11.31
CA THR A 480 41.19 18.91 11.19
C THR A 480 41.87 19.24 9.87
N ASP A 481 42.63 18.30 9.30
CA ASP A 481 43.31 18.53 8.02
C ASP A 481 42.32 18.50 6.85
N ASN A 482 41.31 17.61 6.89
CA ASN A 482 40.22 17.62 5.92
C ASN A 482 39.41 18.92 5.96
N LEU A 483 39.23 19.52 7.14
CA LEU A 483 38.57 20.83 7.27
C LEU A 483 39.39 21.95 6.62
N LYS A 484 40.72 21.91 6.74
CA LYS A 484 41.62 22.89 6.08
C LYS A 484 41.60 22.74 4.56
N ASP A 485 41.54 21.50 4.08
CA ASP A 485 41.54 21.18 2.65
C ASP A 485 40.14 21.24 2.02
N HIS A 486 39.11 21.59 2.79
CA HIS A 486 37.70 21.63 2.38
C HIS A 486 37.16 20.28 1.85
N ILE A 487 37.65 19.17 2.41
CA ILE A 487 37.24 17.79 2.05
C ILE A 487 36.25 17.27 3.11
N VAL A 488 35.00 17.71 3.03
CA VAL A 488 33.93 17.30 3.96
C VAL A 488 32.91 16.43 3.24
N SER A 489 32.68 15.22 3.77
CA SER A 489 31.72 14.25 3.22
C SER A 489 30.57 13.91 4.18
N ARG A 490 30.59 14.48 5.38
CA ARG A 490 29.58 14.30 6.43
C ARG A 490 29.28 15.64 7.06
N TRP A 491 27.99 15.92 7.18
CA TRP A 491 27.47 17.21 7.60
C TRP A 491 26.39 17.01 8.67
N ASP A 492 26.43 17.85 9.69
CA ASP A 492 25.33 18.05 10.62
C ASP A 492 24.35 19.05 9.99
N LEU A 493 23.08 18.69 9.98
CA LEU A 493 21.96 19.48 9.49
C LEU A 493 21.06 19.85 10.67
N LEU A 494 20.62 21.10 10.74
CA LEU A 494 19.67 21.59 11.73
C LEU A 494 18.36 21.98 11.05
N ILE A 495 17.26 21.85 11.79
CA ILE A 495 15.95 22.36 11.36
C ILE A 495 15.70 23.73 11.99
N ALA A 496 15.25 24.69 11.18
CA ALA A 496 14.88 26.02 11.65
C ALA A 496 13.70 25.91 12.64
N SER A 497 13.61 26.86 13.58
CA SER A 497 12.57 26.84 14.62
C SER A 497 11.16 26.80 14.01
N ASP A 498 10.86 27.68 13.05
CA ASP A 498 9.52 27.75 12.46
C ASP A 498 9.18 26.47 11.67
N ASP A 499 10.16 25.92 10.94
CA ASP A 499 10.02 24.64 10.22
C ASP A 499 9.77 23.47 11.18
N PHE A 500 10.47 23.44 12.32
CA PHE A 500 10.27 22.43 13.35
C PHE A 500 8.82 22.44 13.86
N HIS A 501 8.29 23.61 14.21
CA HIS A 501 6.92 23.74 14.70
C HIS A 501 5.89 23.45 13.60
N ALA A 502 6.14 23.88 12.37
CA ALA A 502 5.29 23.59 11.22
C ALA A 502 5.15 22.07 11.01
N VAL A 503 6.27 21.34 10.95
CA VAL A 503 6.26 19.89 10.81
C VAL A 503 5.62 19.20 12.02
N LEU A 504 5.90 19.68 13.24
CA LEU A 504 5.36 19.10 14.46
C LEU A 504 3.82 19.24 14.55
N SER A 505 3.27 20.33 14.01
CA SER A 505 1.82 20.58 13.96
C SER A 505 1.05 19.56 13.11
N LEU A 506 1.72 18.91 12.13
CA LEU A 506 1.12 17.88 11.28
C LEU A 506 0.66 16.65 12.08
N ALA A 507 1.31 16.36 13.23
CA ALA A 507 1.09 15.12 13.96
C ALA A 507 -0.36 14.93 14.42
N GLU A 508 -1.00 15.98 14.94
CA GLU A 508 -2.39 15.92 15.40
C GLU A 508 -3.36 15.68 14.24
N SER A 509 -3.16 16.40 13.12
CA SER A 509 -4.01 16.27 11.93
C SER A 509 -3.88 14.88 11.32
N LEU A 510 -2.66 14.41 11.08
CA LEU A 510 -2.38 13.08 10.53
C LEU A 510 -2.91 11.96 11.44
N TYR A 511 -2.86 12.13 12.77
CA TYR A 511 -3.47 11.20 13.71
C TYR A 511 -4.99 11.08 13.53
N ARG A 512 -5.70 12.21 13.32
CA ARG A 512 -7.16 12.19 13.10
C ARG A 512 -7.53 11.53 11.77
N HIS A 513 -6.79 11.80 10.71
CA HIS A 513 -6.94 11.13 9.41
C HIS A 513 -6.72 9.61 9.53
N THR A 514 -5.66 9.21 10.23
CA THR A 514 -5.36 7.79 10.50
C THR A 514 -6.48 7.13 11.29
N THR A 515 -7.02 7.82 12.31
CA THR A 515 -8.13 7.30 13.13
C THR A 515 -9.39 7.08 12.30
N HIS A 516 -9.69 8.00 11.38
CA HIS A 516 -10.83 7.84 10.48
C HIS A 516 -10.63 6.67 9.52
N ILE A 517 -9.46 6.54 8.91
CA ILE A 517 -9.18 5.43 7.98
C ILE A 517 -9.13 4.08 8.70
N LEU A 518 -8.74 4.04 9.98
CA LEU A 518 -8.84 2.83 10.81
C LEU A 518 -10.29 2.34 10.92
N SER A 519 -11.28 3.24 10.91
CA SER A 519 -12.70 2.85 10.99
C SER A 519 -13.20 2.07 9.76
N PHE A 520 -12.47 2.09 8.65
CA PHE A 520 -12.78 1.27 7.46
C PHE A 520 -12.33 -0.19 7.61
N LEU A 521 -11.51 -0.50 8.61
CA LEU A 521 -10.98 -1.83 8.85
C LEU A 521 -11.83 -2.58 9.88
N PRO A 522 -11.91 -3.93 9.78
CA PRO A 522 -12.66 -4.71 10.76
C PRO A 522 -12.07 -4.53 12.16
N ASN A 523 -12.95 -4.39 13.16
CA ASN A 523 -12.55 -4.41 14.57
C ASN A 523 -11.83 -5.72 14.89
N THR A 524 -10.67 -5.59 15.50
CA THR A 524 -9.81 -6.72 15.86
C THR A 524 -10.13 -7.14 17.28
N GLU A 525 -10.90 -8.23 17.42
CA GLU A 525 -11.03 -8.91 18.70
C GLU A 525 -9.74 -9.69 18.98
N VAL A 526 -8.79 -9.07 19.67
CA VAL A 526 -7.60 -9.78 20.18
C VAL A 526 -8.06 -10.73 21.31
N ALA A 527 -8.49 -11.93 20.94
CA ALA A 527 -8.95 -12.95 21.88
C ALA A 527 -7.84 -13.45 22.84
N SER A 528 -6.56 -13.27 22.49
CA SER A 528 -5.41 -13.85 23.20
C SER A 528 -4.95 -13.07 24.43
N ARG A 529 -5.07 -11.74 24.46
CA ARG A 529 -4.79 -10.93 25.67
C ARG A 529 -5.73 -11.27 26.81
N GLY A 530 -7.01 -11.45 26.46
CA GLY A 530 -8.01 -11.89 27.42
C GLY A 530 -7.77 -13.29 27.99
N ASN A 531 -6.84 -14.09 27.45
CA ASN A 531 -6.42 -15.34 28.08
C ASN A 531 -5.29 -15.11 29.08
N ALA A 532 -4.25 -14.35 28.73
CA ALA A 532 -3.14 -14.07 29.66
C ALA A 532 -3.58 -13.22 30.86
N ASP A 533 -4.38 -12.18 30.64
CA ASP A 533 -4.92 -11.34 31.72
C ASP A 533 -5.92 -12.10 32.59
N ARG A 534 -6.67 -13.05 31.98
CA ARG A 534 -7.54 -13.97 32.72
C ARG A 534 -6.73 -14.93 33.58
N ASP A 535 -5.70 -15.55 33.01
CA ASP A 535 -4.90 -16.54 33.71
C ASP A 535 -4.13 -15.85 34.86
N ALA A 536 -3.56 -14.67 34.63
CA ALA A 536 -2.95 -13.85 35.69
C ALA A 536 -3.95 -13.41 36.77
N LEU A 537 -5.17 -13.01 36.38
CA LEU A 537 -6.24 -12.68 37.33
C LEU A 537 -6.58 -13.90 38.19
N VAL A 538 -6.72 -15.08 37.59
CA VAL A 538 -7.07 -16.34 38.27
C VAL A 538 -5.94 -16.80 39.19
N ASP A 539 -4.69 -16.71 38.75
CA ASP A 539 -3.52 -17.01 39.58
C ASP A 539 -3.44 -16.09 40.80
N SER A 540 -3.84 -14.82 40.65
CA SER A 540 -3.86 -13.84 41.75
C SER A 540 -5.00 -14.03 42.76
N MET A 541 -6.01 -14.86 42.46
CA MET A 541 -7.09 -15.18 43.40
C MET A 541 -6.64 -16.22 44.43
N GLU A 542 -7.24 -16.22 45.60
CA GLU A 542 -7.11 -17.31 46.58
C GLU A 542 -7.71 -18.63 46.05
N GLU A 543 -7.42 -19.75 46.71
CA GLU A 543 -7.96 -21.08 46.33
C GLU A 543 -9.50 -21.10 46.33
N GLU A 544 -10.12 -20.38 47.25
CA GLU A 544 -11.56 -20.08 47.29
C GLU A 544 -11.78 -18.58 47.23
N PHE A 545 -12.74 -18.14 46.41
CA PHE A 545 -13.03 -16.73 46.23
C PHE A 545 -14.49 -16.47 45.90
N THR A 546 -14.95 -15.24 46.17
CA THR A 546 -16.31 -14.80 45.85
C THR A 546 -16.35 -14.08 44.51
N ARG A 547 -17.51 -14.06 43.84
CA ARG A 547 -17.71 -13.21 42.64
C ARG A 547 -17.31 -11.76 42.88
N ALA A 548 -17.62 -11.21 44.06
CA ALA A 548 -17.30 -9.82 44.40
C ALA A 548 -15.79 -9.61 44.45
N SER A 549 -15.04 -10.49 45.12
CA SER A 549 -13.57 -10.43 45.17
C SER A 549 -12.92 -10.59 43.80
N PHE A 550 -13.46 -11.46 42.94
CA PHE A 550 -12.96 -11.66 41.57
C PHE A 550 -13.13 -10.39 40.71
N LEU A 551 -14.29 -9.73 40.80
CA LEU A 551 -14.55 -8.50 40.07
C LEU A 551 -13.75 -7.30 40.62
N GLN A 552 -13.54 -7.26 41.94
CA GLN A 552 -12.69 -6.25 42.56
C GLN A 552 -11.25 -6.39 42.08
N LYS A 553 -10.69 -7.61 42.10
CA LYS A 553 -9.33 -7.89 41.64
C LYS A 553 -9.16 -7.61 40.14
N ALA A 554 -10.16 -7.93 39.34
CA ALA A 554 -10.21 -7.56 37.93
C ALA A 554 -10.14 -6.03 37.74
N GLY A 555 -10.88 -5.27 38.55
CA GLY A 555 -10.84 -3.80 38.55
C GLY A 555 -9.45 -3.25 38.92
N GLU A 556 -8.78 -3.83 39.92
CA GLU A 556 -7.40 -3.47 40.30
C GLU A 556 -6.40 -3.73 39.16
N MET A 557 -6.66 -4.73 38.31
CA MET A 557 -5.86 -5.06 37.13
C MET A 557 -6.28 -4.30 35.86
N GLY A 558 -7.24 -3.37 35.95
CA GLY A 558 -7.73 -2.58 34.81
C GLY A 558 -8.69 -3.33 33.87
N ILE A 559 -9.23 -4.48 34.29
CA ILE A 559 -10.15 -5.31 33.51
C ILE A 559 -11.60 -4.86 33.79
N LYS A 560 -12.40 -4.66 32.73
CA LYS A 560 -13.83 -4.28 32.85
C LYS A 560 -14.65 -5.38 33.53
N SER A 561 -15.56 -4.99 34.43
CA SER A 561 -16.40 -5.91 35.21
C SER A 561 -17.27 -6.87 34.37
N GLU A 562 -17.71 -6.43 33.18
CA GLU A 562 -18.47 -7.26 32.24
C GLU A 562 -17.61 -8.35 31.60
N THR A 563 -16.37 -8.00 31.25
CA THR A 563 -15.36 -8.93 30.71
C THR A 563 -14.99 -9.98 31.76
N ALA A 564 -14.67 -9.56 32.99
CA ALA A 564 -14.36 -10.45 34.10
C ALA A 564 -15.55 -11.36 34.46
N SER A 565 -16.79 -10.83 34.46
CA SER A 565 -18.00 -11.64 34.67
C SER A 565 -18.18 -12.71 33.58
N THR A 566 -17.84 -12.37 32.33
CA THR A 566 -17.93 -13.31 31.20
C THR A 566 -16.86 -14.39 31.31
N TRP A 567 -15.64 -14.04 31.72
CA TRP A 567 -14.56 -15.01 31.97
C TRP A 567 -14.95 -15.99 33.07
N LEU A 568 -15.44 -15.50 34.21
CA LEU A 568 -15.84 -16.35 35.34
C LEU A 568 -16.91 -17.38 34.94
N LYS A 569 -17.91 -16.96 34.15
CA LYS A 569 -18.94 -17.87 33.59
C LYS A 569 -18.35 -18.91 32.63
N ARG A 570 -17.41 -18.52 31.75
CA ARG A 570 -16.74 -19.43 30.82
C ARG A 570 -15.86 -20.43 31.56
N MET A 571 -15.10 -19.98 32.55
CA MET A 571 -14.25 -20.85 33.38
C MET A 571 -15.06 -21.88 34.15
N GLN A 572 -16.21 -21.48 34.71
CA GLN A 572 -17.15 -22.40 35.34
C GLN A 572 -17.69 -23.43 34.35
N LYS A 573 -18.08 -23.00 33.14
CA LYS A 573 -18.57 -23.90 32.08
C LYS A 573 -17.51 -24.92 31.63
N HIS A 574 -16.24 -24.55 31.66
CA HIS A 574 -15.12 -25.38 31.21
C HIS A 574 -14.42 -26.14 32.35
N GLY A 575 -14.95 -26.10 33.58
CA GLY A 575 -14.38 -26.81 34.72
C GLY A 575 -13.05 -26.26 35.24
N LEU A 576 -12.69 -25.02 34.84
CA LEU A 576 -11.48 -24.34 35.28
C LEU A 576 -11.65 -23.62 36.63
N VAL A 577 -12.90 -23.49 37.10
CA VAL A 577 -13.29 -23.00 38.43
C VAL A 577 -14.60 -23.71 38.80
N GLU A 578 -14.69 -24.22 40.02
CA GLU A 578 -15.88 -24.89 40.53
C GLU A 578 -16.74 -23.92 41.34
N ASN A 579 -18.06 -24.00 41.19
CA ASN A 579 -18.98 -23.24 42.05
C ASN A 579 -19.30 -24.10 43.28
N VAL A 580 -18.93 -23.61 44.46
CA VAL A 580 -18.90 -24.41 45.69
C VAL A 580 -20.29 -24.59 46.29
N ASP A 581 -21.18 -23.62 46.15
CA ASP A 581 -22.44 -23.56 46.93
C ASP A 581 -23.66 -23.03 46.18
N GLY A 582 -23.53 -22.71 44.89
CA GLY A 582 -24.60 -22.11 44.07
C GLY A 582 -24.93 -20.66 44.45
N LYS A 583 -24.24 -20.05 45.43
CA LYS A 583 -24.51 -18.71 45.97
C LYS A 583 -23.44 -17.68 45.61
N GLY A 584 -22.53 -18.02 44.68
CA GLY A 584 -21.52 -17.10 44.15
C GLY A 584 -20.14 -17.24 44.78
N ASN A 585 -19.89 -18.37 45.44
CA ASN A 585 -18.56 -18.80 45.89
C ASN A 585 -17.95 -19.78 44.89
N TYR A 586 -16.66 -19.58 44.61
CA TYR A 586 -15.91 -20.24 43.57
C TYR A 586 -14.61 -20.82 44.15
N ARG A 587 -14.14 -21.94 43.60
CA ARG A 587 -12.88 -22.58 43.99
C ARG A 587 -12.07 -22.97 42.75
N LYS A 588 -10.75 -22.87 42.83
CA LYS A 588 -9.84 -23.45 41.82
C LYS A 588 -9.95 -24.99 41.85
N PRO A 589 -9.90 -25.67 40.70
CA PRO A 589 -9.95 -27.13 40.65
C PRO A 589 -8.74 -27.70 41.40
N LYS A 590 -8.97 -28.70 42.26
CA LYS A 590 -7.89 -29.44 42.91
C LYS A 590 -7.18 -30.26 41.85
N VAL A 591 -5.89 -29.99 41.62
CA VAL A 591 -5.02 -30.78 40.73
C VAL A 591 -4.89 -32.21 41.25
#